data_AF-A0A370FM16-F1
#
_entry.id   AF-A0A370FM16-F1
#
_cell.length_a   1.000
_cell.length_b   1.000
_cell.length_c   1.000
_cell.angle_alpha   90.00
_cell.angle_beta   90.00
_cell.angle_gamma   90.00
#
_symmetry.space_group_name_H-M   'P 1'
#
loop_
_entity.id
_entity.type
_entity.pdbx_description
1 polymer ?
#
loop_
_entity_poly.entity_id
_entity_poly.type
_entity_poly.pdbx_seq_one_letter_code
_entity_poly.pdbx_strand_id
1 'polypeptide(L)'
;MAVERIFVGLPSLDLPRFGAGGHPCQGLYHRLAGTRPKTAVIATHYQIDFSEHYMADLLAERGIGFLGWNTRFRGDEAHFILDYALSDIGAGVRWLREQAGVENVVLLGNSGGGSLMAAYQSQAVAPKMTPLPGMNLASGVAELPAGDAYISTAAHLGRPEVLTAWMDGSVTDESDPLATDPSLDLFNPDNGPAYSAEFVERYRAAQVARNHRITRWVKDELERLTAAGYHDRPFSIFRTWADPRMVDPTIEPTQRKPNLCYAGVPERANRSVFGIASACTLRTWLSLWSLEDSQTRARAHLPNITVPALVVNALADTGVFPSDAAAILDLIGAEDKEFHEIVADHYFLTPGARDELADLTAAWIEKRFGVSK
;
A
#
# COMPACT_ATOMS: atom_id res chain seq x y z
N MET A 1 -19.53 24.56 -9.62
CA MET A 1 -19.03 24.16 -10.95
C MET A 1 -18.97 22.64 -10.97
N ALA A 2 -19.18 21.97 -12.11
CA ALA A 2 -19.09 20.51 -12.17
C ALA A 2 -17.62 20.06 -12.13
N VAL A 3 -17.35 18.87 -11.59
CA VAL A 3 -16.03 18.22 -11.68
C VAL A 3 -15.85 17.64 -13.09
N GLU A 4 -14.79 18.04 -13.77
CA GLU A 4 -14.32 17.46 -15.02
C GLU A 4 -13.36 16.30 -14.71
N ARG A 5 -13.51 15.17 -15.42
CA ARG A 5 -12.64 13.98 -15.30
C ARG A 5 -11.95 13.75 -16.63
N ILE A 6 -10.62 13.80 -16.62
CA ILE A 6 -9.78 13.68 -17.81
C ILE A 6 -9.06 12.34 -17.73
N PHE A 7 -9.31 11.46 -18.72
CA PHE A 7 -8.55 10.22 -18.82
C PHE A 7 -7.11 10.50 -19.25
N VAL A 8 -6.17 9.93 -18.50
CA VAL A 8 -4.74 10.06 -18.74
C VAL A 8 -4.17 8.67 -18.99
N GLY A 9 -3.56 8.44 -20.15
CA GLY A 9 -2.87 7.20 -20.47
C GLY A 9 -1.48 7.52 -21.02
N LEU A 10 -0.45 6.94 -20.39
CA LEU A 10 0.95 7.23 -20.70
C LEU A 10 1.77 5.95 -20.88
N PRO A 11 2.75 5.94 -21.80
CA PRO A 11 3.80 4.94 -21.73
C PRO A 11 4.57 5.10 -20.42
N SER A 12 5.16 4.02 -19.94
CA SER A 12 6.26 4.14 -18.98
C SER A 12 7.57 4.32 -19.76
N LEU A 13 8.65 4.72 -19.08
CA LEU A 13 9.93 4.98 -19.73
C LEU A 13 10.51 3.73 -20.41
N ASP A 14 10.22 2.54 -19.88
CA ASP A 14 10.67 1.25 -20.42
C ASP A 14 9.56 0.37 -20.98
N LEU A 15 8.31 0.84 -20.97
CA LEU A 15 7.16 0.08 -21.45
C LEU A 15 6.30 0.98 -22.36
N PRO A 16 6.35 0.78 -23.69
CA PRO A 16 5.57 1.59 -24.61
C PRO A 16 4.09 1.23 -24.55
N ARG A 17 3.29 1.95 -25.32
CA ARG A 17 1.89 1.58 -25.58
C ARG A 17 1.84 0.15 -26.17
N PHE A 18 1.00 -0.70 -25.60
CA PHE A 18 0.84 -2.07 -26.05
C PHE A 18 0.23 -2.14 -27.45
N GLY A 19 0.49 -3.24 -28.18
CA GLY A 19 -0.06 -3.47 -29.52
C GLY A 19 -1.60 -3.49 -29.57
N ALA A 20 -2.27 -3.85 -28.48
CA ALA A 20 -3.73 -3.76 -28.33
C ALA A 20 -4.25 -2.33 -28.09
N GLY A 21 -3.37 -1.33 -28.00
CA GLY A 21 -3.72 0.08 -27.86
C GLY A 21 -3.81 0.60 -26.41
N GLY A 22 -3.61 -0.24 -25.40
CA GLY A 22 -3.55 0.18 -24.00
C GLY A 22 -2.23 0.85 -23.63
N HIS A 23 -2.26 1.80 -22.70
CA HIS A 23 -1.06 2.32 -22.05
C HIS A 23 -0.82 1.57 -20.75
N PRO A 24 0.46 1.32 -20.35
CA PRO A 24 0.76 0.65 -19.09
C PRO A 24 0.39 1.49 -17.87
N CYS A 25 0.51 2.82 -17.94
CA CYS A 25 0.13 3.72 -16.86
C CYS A 25 -1.15 4.46 -17.25
N GLN A 26 -2.16 4.43 -16.39
CA GLN A 26 -3.48 4.98 -16.67
C GLN A 26 -4.12 5.60 -15.43
N GLY A 27 -4.97 6.60 -15.61
CA GLY A 27 -5.64 7.25 -14.50
C GLY A 27 -6.72 8.23 -14.93
N LEU A 28 -7.37 8.83 -13.93
CA LEU A 28 -8.29 9.95 -14.13
C LEU A 28 -7.76 11.17 -13.36
N TYR A 29 -7.69 12.30 -14.04
CA TYR A 29 -7.42 13.60 -13.43
C TYR A 29 -8.73 14.35 -13.22
N HIS A 30 -9.02 14.70 -11.97
CA HIS A 30 -10.21 15.40 -11.53
C HIS A 30 -9.86 16.86 -11.20
N ARG A 31 -10.71 17.77 -11.66
CA ARG A 31 -10.64 19.20 -11.32
C ARG A 31 -12.00 19.86 -11.49
N LEU A 32 -12.21 21.04 -10.91
CA LEU A 32 -13.37 21.85 -11.27
C LEU A 32 -13.28 22.31 -12.73
N ALA A 33 -14.35 22.14 -13.48
CA ALA A 33 -14.43 22.56 -14.87
C ALA A 33 -14.09 24.05 -15.03
N GLY A 34 -13.25 24.38 -16.01
CA GLY A 34 -12.80 25.74 -16.27
C GLY A 34 -11.65 26.23 -15.38
N THR A 35 -11.23 25.44 -14.38
CA THR A 35 -10.11 25.80 -13.49
C THR A 35 -8.81 25.11 -13.91
N ARG A 36 -7.68 25.63 -13.43
CA ARG A 36 -6.36 24.99 -13.52
C ARG A 36 -5.73 25.00 -12.12
N PRO A 37 -5.97 23.95 -11.30
CA PRO A 37 -5.42 23.87 -9.96
C PRO A 37 -3.89 23.98 -9.97
N LYS A 38 -3.34 24.81 -9.10
CA LYS A 38 -1.89 24.91 -8.88
C LYS A 38 -1.34 23.83 -7.97
N THR A 39 -2.21 23.22 -7.17
CA THR A 39 -1.89 22.09 -6.29
C THR A 39 -2.74 20.91 -6.71
N ALA A 40 -2.13 19.73 -6.82
CA ALA A 40 -2.84 18.49 -7.07
C ALA A 40 -2.31 17.34 -6.22
N VAL A 41 -3.21 16.44 -5.85
CA VAL A 41 -2.91 15.19 -5.17
C VAL A 41 -2.75 14.08 -6.21
N ILE A 42 -1.78 13.19 -6.03
CA ILE A 42 -1.67 11.94 -6.77
C ILE A 42 -1.77 10.76 -5.80
N ALA A 43 -2.59 9.77 -6.13
CA ALA A 43 -2.77 8.56 -5.33
C ALA A 43 -2.54 7.31 -6.18
N THR A 44 -1.76 6.37 -5.65
CA THR A 44 -1.45 5.09 -6.30
C THR A 44 -1.45 3.96 -5.28
N HIS A 45 -1.88 2.79 -5.74
CA HIS A 45 -1.84 1.55 -4.97
C HIS A 45 -1.09 0.45 -5.71
N TYR A 46 -0.68 -0.59 -4.98
CA TYR A 46 0.08 -1.72 -5.56
C TYR A 46 -0.65 -2.42 -6.71
N GLN A 47 -1.96 -2.66 -6.55
CA GLN A 47 -2.76 -3.43 -7.51
C GLN A 47 -4.19 -2.95 -7.72
N ILE A 48 -4.71 -2.13 -6.81
CA ILE A 48 -6.11 -1.71 -6.83
C ILE A 48 -6.23 -0.57 -7.83
N ASP A 49 -7.34 -0.53 -8.56
CA ASP A 49 -7.65 0.61 -9.43
C ASP A 49 -7.93 1.85 -8.58
N PHE A 50 -7.04 2.83 -8.66
CA PHE A 50 -7.13 4.11 -7.96
C PHE A 50 -7.56 5.25 -8.88
N SER A 51 -7.92 4.96 -10.14
CA SER A 51 -8.35 6.01 -11.07
C SER A 51 -9.57 6.77 -10.55
N GLU A 52 -10.53 6.08 -9.95
CA GLU A 52 -11.74 6.65 -9.33
C GLU A 52 -11.65 6.70 -7.80
N HIS A 53 -10.48 7.05 -7.26
CA HIS A 53 -10.28 7.11 -5.81
C HIS A 53 -11.34 8.00 -5.11
N TYR A 54 -11.82 7.58 -3.94
CA TYR A 54 -12.96 8.20 -3.26
C TYR A 54 -12.76 9.66 -2.82
N MET A 55 -11.52 10.15 -2.81
CA MET A 55 -11.19 11.56 -2.51
C MET A 55 -11.20 12.46 -3.75
N ALA A 56 -11.26 11.91 -4.96
CA ALA A 56 -10.92 12.62 -6.17
C ALA A 56 -11.87 13.79 -6.46
N ASP A 57 -13.18 13.53 -6.50
CA ASP A 57 -14.19 14.58 -6.71
C ASP A 57 -14.24 15.55 -5.52
N LEU A 58 -14.11 15.05 -4.29
CA LEU A 58 -14.21 15.85 -3.08
C LEU A 58 -13.08 16.89 -2.97
N LEU A 59 -11.85 16.54 -3.32
CA LEU A 59 -10.74 17.49 -3.36
C LEU A 59 -10.84 18.42 -4.57
N ALA A 60 -11.31 17.92 -5.72
CA ALA A 60 -11.58 18.75 -6.89
C ALA A 60 -12.57 19.87 -6.55
N GLU A 61 -13.70 19.56 -5.91
CA GLU A 61 -14.69 20.53 -5.45
C GLU A 61 -14.13 21.60 -4.50
N ARG A 62 -13.03 21.29 -3.81
CA ARG A 62 -12.29 22.18 -2.92
C ARG A 62 -11.13 22.92 -3.63
N GLY A 63 -11.09 22.89 -4.96
CA GLY A 63 -10.12 23.61 -5.80
C GLY A 63 -8.76 22.93 -5.94
N ILE A 64 -8.63 21.67 -5.52
CA ILE A 64 -7.39 20.89 -5.54
C ILE A 64 -7.50 19.83 -6.62
N GLY A 65 -6.55 19.78 -7.56
CA GLY A 65 -6.55 18.73 -8.58
C GLY A 65 -6.35 17.35 -7.95
N PHE A 66 -6.88 16.29 -8.57
CA PHE A 66 -6.64 14.93 -8.09
C PHE A 66 -6.36 13.98 -9.25
N LEU A 67 -5.18 13.36 -9.27
CA LEU A 67 -4.85 12.28 -10.20
C LEU A 67 -4.93 10.94 -9.48
N GLY A 68 -6.01 10.22 -9.73
CA GLY A 68 -6.07 8.79 -9.44
C GLY A 68 -5.19 8.05 -10.44
N TRP A 69 -4.09 7.46 -9.99
CA TRP A 69 -3.03 6.96 -10.88
C TRP A 69 -2.71 5.49 -10.67
N ASN A 70 -2.76 4.73 -11.76
CA ASN A 70 -2.42 3.33 -11.79
C ASN A 70 -1.10 3.09 -12.50
N THR A 71 -0.26 2.25 -11.88
CA THR A 71 0.92 1.68 -12.52
C THR A 71 0.53 0.53 -13.44
N ARG A 72 1.52 -0.05 -14.13
CA ARG A 72 1.32 -1.27 -14.93
C ARG A 72 0.78 -2.46 -14.13
N PHE A 73 0.86 -2.42 -12.80
CA PHE A 73 0.49 -3.52 -11.91
C PHE A 73 -0.97 -3.48 -11.43
N ARG A 74 -1.80 -2.59 -11.98
CA ARG A 74 -3.23 -2.60 -11.72
C ARG A 74 -3.86 -3.94 -12.13
N GLY A 75 -4.42 -4.65 -11.16
CA GLY A 75 -4.96 -5.99 -11.34
C GLY A 75 -3.89 -7.09 -11.53
N ASP A 76 -2.61 -6.76 -11.35
CA ASP A 76 -1.48 -7.67 -11.61
C ASP A 76 -0.44 -7.65 -10.47
N GLU A 77 -0.91 -7.84 -9.23
CA GLU A 77 -0.03 -7.94 -8.05
C GLU A 77 0.94 -9.12 -8.12
N ALA A 78 0.54 -10.19 -8.81
CA ALA A 78 1.33 -11.41 -8.92
C ALA A 78 2.71 -11.19 -9.55
N HIS A 79 2.85 -10.14 -10.38
CA HIS A 79 4.09 -9.75 -11.07
C HIS A 79 4.65 -8.42 -10.57
N PHE A 80 4.20 -7.89 -9.43
CA PHE A 80 4.63 -6.59 -8.93
C PHE A 80 6.14 -6.53 -8.67
N ILE A 81 6.79 -5.50 -9.24
CA ILE A 81 8.19 -5.15 -8.98
C ILE A 81 8.28 -3.66 -8.66
N LEU A 82 8.89 -3.33 -7.52
CA LEU A 82 8.82 -1.99 -6.93
C LEU A 82 9.40 -0.89 -7.81
N ASP A 83 10.62 -1.05 -8.33
CA ASP A 83 11.31 -0.01 -9.10
C ASP A 83 10.57 0.38 -10.38
N TYR A 84 9.97 -0.59 -11.09
CA TYR A 84 9.07 -0.33 -12.20
C TYR A 84 7.83 0.46 -11.77
N ALA A 85 7.23 0.12 -10.62
CA ALA A 85 6.09 0.86 -10.10
C ALA A 85 6.46 2.31 -9.75
N LEU A 86 7.66 2.54 -9.19
CA LEU A 86 8.15 3.89 -8.91
C LEU A 86 8.37 4.71 -10.19
N SER A 87 8.91 4.10 -11.25
CA SER A 87 9.05 4.75 -12.56
C SER A 87 7.68 5.14 -13.15
N ASP A 88 6.69 4.24 -13.04
CA ASP A 88 5.32 4.48 -13.49
C ASP A 88 4.64 5.61 -12.71
N ILE A 89 4.84 5.71 -11.39
CA ILE A 89 4.38 6.85 -10.58
C ILE A 89 5.05 8.14 -11.07
N GLY A 90 6.35 8.07 -11.40
CA GLY A 90 7.10 9.19 -11.97
C GLY A 90 6.50 9.74 -13.27
N ALA A 91 5.91 8.89 -14.11
CA ALA A 91 5.20 9.34 -15.31
C ALA A 91 3.97 10.19 -14.97
N GLY A 92 3.20 9.80 -13.95
CA GLY A 92 2.04 10.56 -13.46
C GLY A 92 2.43 11.91 -12.86
N VAL A 93 3.48 11.94 -12.03
CA VAL A 93 3.99 13.19 -11.43
C VAL A 93 4.53 14.15 -12.49
N ARG A 94 5.29 13.66 -13.49
CA ARG A 94 5.72 14.49 -14.63
C ARG A 94 4.54 15.05 -15.40
N TRP A 95 3.52 14.23 -15.66
CA TRP A 95 2.32 14.71 -16.36
C TRP A 95 1.58 15.81 -15.59
N LEU A 96 1.45 15.69 -14.27
CA LEU A 96 0.87 16.74 -13.43
C LEU A 96 1.63 18.06 -13.59
N ARG A 97 2.97 18.02 -13.50
CA ARG A 97 3.80 19.22 -13.60
C ARG A 97 3.81 19.82 -15.00
N GLU A 98 4.04 19.00 -16.02
CA GLU A 98 4.33 19.47 -17.39
C GLU A 98 3.06 19.71 -18.22
N GLN A 99 2.02 18.89 -18.05
CA GLN A 99 0.82 18.90 -18.90
C GLN A 99 -0.37 19.53 -18.18
N ALA A 100 -0.61 19.17 -16.91
CA ALA A 100 -1.69 19.78 -16.13
C ALA A 100 -1.32 21.17 -15.58
N GLY A 101 -0.02 21.51 -15.54
CA GLY A 101 0.49 22.80 -15.08
C GLY A 101 0.42 22.97 -13.55
N VAL A 102 0.51 21.85 -12.83
CA VAL A 102 0.52 21.80 -11.36
C VAL A 102 1.90 22.21 -10.83
N GLU A 103 1.91 23.11 -9.87
CA GLU A 103 3.11 23.62 -9.21
C GLU A 103 3.46 22.78 -7.98
N ASN A 104 2.45 22.41 -7.18
CA ASN A 104 2.62 21.61 -5.96
C ASN A 104 1.96 20.22 -6.11
N VAL A 105 2.75 19.16 -6.03
CA VAL A 105 2.28 17.76 -6.10
C VAL A 105 2.28 17.15 -4.70
N VAL A 106 1.11 16.76 -4.23
CA VAL A 106 0.92 16.08 -2.94
C VAL A 106 0.81 14.58 -3.17
N LEU A 107 1.69 13.79 -2.55
CA LEU A 107 1.67 12.34 -2.65
C LEU A 107 0.72 11.75 -1.61
N LEU A 108 -0.36 11.10 -2.04
CA LEU A 108 -1.32 10.45 -1.15
C LEU A 108 -1.13 8.93 -1.16
N GLY A 109 -0.71 8.39 -0.02
CA GLY A 109 -0.70 6.96 0.23
C GLY A 109 -1.90 6.52 1.08
N ASN A 110 -2.86 5.82 0.47
CA ASN A 110 -3.96 5.17 1.19
C ASN A 110 -3.71 3.67 1.30
N SER A 111 -3.95 3.07 2.47
CA SER A 111 -3.75 1.62 2.68
C SER A 111 -2.32 1.18 2.34
N GLY A 112 -2.15 0.19 1.46
CA GLY A 112 -0.83 -0.19 0.95
C GLY A 112 -0.11 0.94 0.22
N GLY A 113 -0.85 1.88 -0.37
CA GLY A 113 -0.30 3.08 -1.01
C GLY A 113 0.59 3.92 -0.07
N GLY A 114 0.37 3.88 1.25
CA GLY A 114 1.22 4.58 2.23
C GLY A 114 2.70 4.25 2.05
N SER A 115 3.02 2.96 2.16
CA SER A 115 4.37 2.44 1.96
C SER A 115 4.92 2.64 0.55
N LEU A 116 4.08 2.50 -0.48
CA LEU A 116 4.49 2.67 -1.88
C LEU A 116 4.86 4.12 -2.19
N MET A 117 4.01 5.07 -1.79
CA MET A 117 4.23 6.50 -2.01
C MET A 117 5.37 7.03 -1.13
N ALA A 118 5.60 6.44 0.05
CA ALA A 118 6.79 6.71 0.85
C ALA A 118 8.07 6.24 0.16
N ALA A 119 8.06 5.03 -0.42
CA ALA A 119 9.19 4.51 -1.20
C ALA A 119 9.46 5.38 -2.44
N TYR A 120 8.41 5.83 -3.13
CA TYR A 120 8.52 6.78 -4.23
C TYR A 120 9.22 8.08 -3.80
N GLN A 121 8.72 8.74 -2.76
CA GLN A 121 9.30 10.00 -2.29
C GLN A 121 10.76 9.83 -1.84
N SER A 122 11.02 8.80 -1.03
CA SER A 122 12.37 8.45 -0.56
C SER A 122 13.33 8.23 -1.72
N GLN A 123 12.91 7.49 -2.76
CA GLN A 123 13.72 7.26 -3.94
C GLN A 123 13.92 8.53 -4.79
N ALA A 124 12.93 9.42 -4.85
CA ALA A 124 13.04 10.70 -5.57
C ALA A 124 14.04 11.68 -4.93
N VAL A 125 14.18 11.66 -3.60
CA VAL A 125 15.07 12.59 -2.87
C VAL A 125 16.42 11.98 -2.49
N ALA A 126 16.48 10.66 -2.32
CA ALA A 126 17.69 9.92 -1.95
C ALA A 126 17.72 8.54 -2.66
N PRO A 127 18.01 8.51 -3.97
CA PRO A 127 18.02 7.29 -4.76
C PRO A 127 18.92 6.20 -4.16
N LYS A 128 18.33 5.06 -3.78
CA LYS A 128 19.04 3.94 -3.13
C LYS A 128 18.51 2.55 -3.46
N MET A 129 17.52 2.44 -4.34
CA MET A 129 16.97 1.15 -4.75
C MET A 129 18.07 0.22 -5.31
N THR A 130 18.02 -1.04 -4.91
CA THR A 130 18.84 -2.10 -5.50
C THR A 130 17.99 -2.99 -6.40
N PRO A 131 18.49 -3.44 -7.56
CA PRO A 131 17.75 -4.36 -8.40
C PRO A 131 17.60 -5.73 -7.73
N LEU A 132 16.54 -6.47 -8.09
CA LEU A 132 16.41 -7.87 -7.69
C LEU A 132 17.50 -8.73 -8.34
N PRO A 133 17.84 -9.90 -7.76
CA PRO A 133 18.86 -10.80 -8.31
C PRO A 133 18.65 -11.12 -9.79
N GLY A 134 19.64 -10.80 -10.64
CA GLY A 134 19.57 -11.06 -12.08
C GLY A 134 18.69 -10.07 -12.88
N MET A 135 18.29 -8.94 -12.29
CA MET A 135 17.58 -7.87 -12.97
C MET A 135 18.40 -6.58 -12.99
N ASN A 136 17.99 -5.63 -13.83
CA ASN A 136 18.47 -4.25 -13.81
C ASN A 136 17.38 -3.36 -13.22
N LEU A 137 17.78 -2.17 -12.74
CA LEU A 137 16.82 -1.16 -12.31
C LEU A 137 15.97 -0.67 -13.50
N ALA A 138 14.70 -0.41 -13.24
CA ALA A 138 13.78 0.19 -14.20
C ALA A 138 14.29 1.56 -14.71
N SER A 139 14.03 1.87 -15.98
CA SER A 139 14.44 3.14 -16.57
C SER A 139 13.82 4.33 -15.83
N GLY A 140 14.65 5.32 -15.50
CA GLY A 140 14.23 6.57 -14.86
C GLY A 140 13.90 6.48 -13.36
N VAL A 141 14.05 5.32 -12.72
CA VAL A 141 13.85 5.20 -11.27
C VAL A 141 14.87 5.99 -10.43
N ALA A 142 16.00 6.39 -11.03
CA ALA A 142 17.00 7.25 -10.41
C ALA A 142 16.71 8.75 -10.57
N GLU A 143 15.75 9.13 -11.42
CA GLU A 143 15.45 10.52 -11.80
C GLU A 143 13.96 10.82 -11.64
N LEU A 144 13.41 10.43 -10.48
CA LEU A 144 12.01 10.65 -10.16
C LEU A 144 11.79 12.10 -9.70
N PRO A 145 10.78 12.83 -10.22
CA PRO A 145 10.41 14.12 -9.66
C PRO A 145 9.83 13.94 -8.26
N ALA A 146 10.37 14.66 -7.27
CA ALA A 146 9.84 14.61 -5.91
C ALA A 146 8.45 15.26 -5.82
N GLY A 147 7.65 14.78 -4.85
CA GLY A 147 6.47 15.49 -4.38
C GLY A 147 6.82 16.58 -3.37
N ASP A 148 5.91 17.53 -3.21
CA ASP A 148 6.04 18.71 -2.34
C ASP A 148 5.42 18.50 -0.96
N ALA A 149 4.61 17.45 -0.79
CA ALA A 149 4.01 17.03 0.47
C ALA A 149 3.64 15.54 0.43
N TYR A 150 3.45 14.95 1.62
CA TYR A 150 3.04 13.55 1.78
C TYR A 150 1.79 13.44 2.67
N ILE A 151 0.82 12.64 2.26
CA ILE A 151 -0.37 12.32 3.05
C ILE A 151 -0.51 10.81 3.15
N SER A 152 -0.75 10.31 4.36
CA SER A 152 -1.04 8.91 4.64
C SER A 152 -2.43 8.78 5.23
N THR A 153 -3.33 8.01 4.62
CA THR A 153 -4.70 7.77 5.13
C THR A 153 -4.97 6.29 5.31
N ALA A 154 -5.38 5.86 6.50
CA ALA A 154 -5.66 4.45 6.82
C ALA A 154 -4.58 3.50 6.25
N ALA A 155 -3.31 3.87 6.43
CA ALA A 155 -2.19 3.22 5.76
C ALA A 155 -1.33 2.38 6.71
N HIS A 156 -0.63 1.41 6.15
CA HIS A 156 0.25 0.51 6.89
C HIS A 156 1.71 0.64 6.45
N LEU A 157 2.62 0.10 7.27
CA LEU A 157 4.07 0.21 7.10
C LEU A 157 4.67 -0.55 5.91
N GLY A 158 3.87 -1.29 5.14
CA GLY A 158 4.38 -2.14 4.06
C GLY A 158 3.60 -3.44 3.91
N ARG A 159 3.58 -3.97 2.69
CA ARG A 159 3.03 -5.30 2.40
C ARG A 159 3.80 -6.45 3.09
N PRO A 160 5.13 -6.39 3.34
CA PRO A 160 5.83 -7.44 4.07
C PRO A 160 5.36 -7.59 5.51
N GLU A 161 5.26 -6.47 6.23
CA GLU A 161 4.78 -6.42 7.61
C GLU A 161 3.31 -6.83 7.70
N VAL A 162 2.46 -6.29 6.82
CA VAL A 162 1.02 -6.61 6.80
C VAL A 162 0.77 -8.06 6.46
N LEU A 163 1.38 -8.58 5.39
CA LEU A 163 1.23 -9.99 5.04
C LEU A 163 1.64 -10.86 6.22
N THR A 164 2.80 -10.59 6.82
CA THR A 164 3.26 -11.40 7.96
C THR A 164 2.29 -11.31 9.14
N ALA A 165 1.82 -10.12 9.48
CA ALA A 165 0.86 -9.94 10.58
C ALA A 165 -0.49 -10.63 10.31
N TRP A 166 -0.88 -10.82 9.05
CA TRP A 166 -2.13 -11.46 8.65
C TRP A 166 -1.98 -12.95 8.29
N MET A 167 -0.77 -13.44 8.03
CA MET A 167 -0.52 -14.85 7.74
C MET A 167 -0.87 -15.74 8.93
N ASP A 168 -1.47 -16.89 8.65
CA ASP A 168 -1.74 -17.86 9.69
C ASP A 168 -0.44 -18.53 10.17
N GLY A 169 -0.07 -18.24 11.42
CA GLY A 169 1.14 -18.76 12.07
C GLY A 169 1.09 -20.26 12.35
N SER A 170 -0.08 -20.89 12.27
CA SER A 170 -0.25 -22.33 12.53
C SER A 170 0.04 -23.22 11.32
N VAL A 171 0.26 -22.66 10.13
CA VAL A 171 0.58 -23.45 8.93
C VAL A 171 1.95 -24.10 9.05
N THR A 172 1.99 -25.42 8.90
CA THR A 172 3.21 -26.23 9.05
C THR A 172 3.79 -26.70 7.71
N ASP A 173 2.98 -26.77 6.66
CA ASP A 173 3.38 -27.15 5.30
C ASP A 173 2.75 -26.18 4.30
N GLU A 174 3.57 -25.53 3.45
CA GLU A 174 3.08 -24.59 2.42
C GLU A 174 2.52 -25.29 1.17
N SER A 175 2.54 -26.62 1.13
CA SER A 175 1.95 -27.45 0.06
C SER A 175 0.63 -28.12 0.45
N ASP A 176 0.29 -28.13 1.75
CA ASP A 176 -0.97 -28.67 2.27
C ASP A 176 -1.75 -27.59 3.04
N PRO A 177 -2.88 -27.09 2.52
CA PRO A 177 -3.67 -26.06 3.18
C PRO A 177 -4.26 -26.49 4.53
N LEU A 178 -4.35 -27.80 4.81
CA LEU A 178 -4.90 -28.36 6.04
C LEU A 178 -3.84 -28.57 7.12
N ALA A 179 -2.56 -28.64 6.76
CA ALA A 179 -1.46 -28.90 7.70
C ALA A 179 -1.33 -27.77 8.73
N THR A 180 -1.69 -28.08 9.98
CA THR A 180 -1.91 -27.10 11.05
C THR A 180 -1.28 -27.57 12.36
N ASP A 181 -0.56 -26.68 13.05
CA ASP A 181 -0.18 -26.83 14.46
C ASP A 181 -1.35 -26.39 15.36
N PRO A 182 -2.05 -27.32 16.04
CA PRO A 182 -3.22 -26.98 16.85
C PRO A 182 -2.90 -26.05 18.04
N SER A 183 -1.65 -26.00 18.50
CA SER A 183 -1.21 -25.15 19.61
C SER A 183 -1.01 -23.68 19.21
N LEU A 184 -0.98 -23.42 17.90
CA LEU A 184 -0.91 -22.10 17.30
C LEU A 184 -2.16 -21.75 16.50
N ASP A 185 -3.10 -22.68 16.28
CA ASP A 185 -4.32 -22.40 15.53
C ASP A 185 -5.14 -21.30 16.23
N LEU A 186 -5.20 -20.13 15.60
CA LEU A 186 -5.92 -18.95 16.09
C LEU A 186 -7.41 -19.25 16.29
N PHE A 187 -7.98 -20.17 15.50
CA PHE A 187 -9.39 -20.52 15.49
C PHE A 187 -9.72 -21.78 16.30
N ASN A 188 -8.72 -22.40 16.93
CA ASN A 188 -8.95 -23.47 17.89
C ASN A 188 -9.53 -22.89 19.19
N PRO A 189 -10.71 -23.34 19.66
CA PRO A 189 -11.36 -22.82 20.87
C PRO A 189 -10.52 -22.98 22.15
N ASP A 190 -9.54 -23.88 22.17
CA ASP A 190 -8.63 -24.06 23.31
C ASP A 190 -7.60 -22.92 23.44
N ASN A 191 -7.35 -22.15 22.38
CA ASN A 191 -6.35 -21.08 22.35
C ASN A 191 -6.94 -19.67 22.63
N GLY A 192 -8.21 -19.43 22.32
CA GLY A 192 -8.88 -18.14 22.55
C GLY A 192 -10.20 -17.95 21.78
N PRO A 193 -10.69 -16.70 21.65
CA PRO A 193 -10.33 -15.51 22.44
C PRO A 193 -10.95 -15.52 23.86
N ALA A 194 -10.47 -14.73 24.82
CA ALA A 194 -9.36 -13.78 24.72
C ALA A 194 -7.99 -14.48 24.72
N TYR A 195 -7.07 -14.05 23.85
CA TYR A 195 -5.75 -14.64 23.74
C TYR A 195 -4.82 -14.13 24.84
N SER A 196 -4.09 -15.03 25.50
CA SER A 196 -3.08 -14.62 26.47
C SER A 196 -1.90 -13.92 25.79
N ALA A 197 -1.20 -13.04 26.52
CA ALA A 197 0.00 -12.38 26.01
C ALA A 197 1.07 -13.40 25.53
N GLU A 198 1.22 -14.52 26.25
CA GLU A 198 2.11 -15.62 25.87
C GLU A 198 1.70 -16.30 24.56
N PHE A 199 0.39 -16.51 24.33
CA PHE A 199 -0.10 -17.03 23.05
C PHE A 199 0.21 -16.05 21.92
N VAL A 200 -0.09 -14.76 22.10
CA VAL A 200 0.16 -13.73 21.09
C VAL A 200 1.65 -13.66 20.73
N GLU A 201 2.54 -13.69 21.72
CA GLU A 201 3.99 -13.69 21.49
C GLU A 201 4.45 -14.89 20.64
N ARG A 202 4.05 -16.11 21.02
CA ARG A 202 4.38 -17.33 20.26
C ARG A 202 3.78 -17.30 18.84
N TYR A 203 2.55 -16.82 18.71
CA TYR A 203 1.86 -16.72 17.42
C TYR A 203 2.55 -15.73 16.48
N ARG A 204 2.90 -14.53 16.96
CA ARG A 204 3.66 -13.54 16.18
C ARG A 204 5.03 -14.07 15.75
N ALA A 205 5.72 -14.80 16.62
CA ALA A 205 6.98 -15.45 16.27
C ALA A 205 6.79 -16.50 15.15
N ALA A 206 5.72 -17.29 15.21
CA ALA A 206 5.38 -18.27 14.18
C ALA A 206 5.04 -17.63 12.83
N GLN A 207 4.33 -16.50 12.82
CA GLN A 207 4.06 -15.70 11.63
C GLN A 207 5.36 -15.26 10.93
N VAL A 208 6.29 -14.67 11.70
CA VAL A 208 7.60 -14.24 11.19
C VAL A 208 8.40 -15.44 10.67
N ALA A 209 8.43 -16.53 11.43
CA ALA A 209 9.13 -17.75 11.02
C ALA A 209 8.57 -18.32 9.71
N ARG A 210 7.25 -18.24 9.48
CA ARG A 210 6.60 -18.65 8.24
C ARG A 210 7.05 -17.80 7.05
N ASN A 211 7.03 -16.46 7.18
CA ASN A 211 7.53 -15.55 6.13
C ASN A 211 8.99 -15.89 5.77
N HIS A 212 9.87 -16.07 6.77
CA HIS A 212 11.28 -16.40 6.53
C HIS A 212 11.47 -17.80 5.89
N ARG A 213 10.65 -18.80 6.25
CA ARG A 213 10.68 -20.12 5.59
C ARG A 213 10.36 -20.00 4.09
N ILE A 214 9.30 -19.25 3.76
CA ILE A 214 8.91 -19.01 2.36
C ILE A 214 10.01 -18.23 1.64
N THR A 215 10.57 -17.18 2.24
CA THR A 215 11.68 -16.42 1.64
C THR A 215 12.89 -17.31 1.32
N ARG A 216 13.31 -18.18 2.23
CA ARG A 216 14.42 -19.11 1.95
C ARG A 216 14.11 -20.05 0.80
N TRP A 217 12.93 -20.68 0.83
CA TRP A 217 12.49 -21.53 -0.27
C TRP A 217 12.43 -20.78 -1.61
N VAL A 218 11.94 -19.54 -1.62
CA VAL A 218 11.90 -18.68 -2.81
C VAL A 218 13.30 -18.43 -3.38
N LYS A 219 14.29 -18.15 -2.52
CA LYS A 219 15.68 -17.92 -2.94
C LYS A 219 16.29 -19.21 -3.52
N ASP A 220 16.14 -20.33 -2.82
CA ASP A 220 16.65 -21.63 -3.26
C ASP A 220 16.02 -22.07 -4.59
N GLU A 221 14.71 -21.88 -4.74
CA GLU A 221 13.98 -22.22 -5.96
C GLU A 221 14.37 -21.29 -7.12
N LEU A 222 14.57 -20.00 -6.87
CA LEU A 222 15.01 -19.06 -7.90
C LEU A 222 16.42 -19.41 -8.40
N GLU A 223 17.32 -19.80 -7.51
CA GLU A 223 18.65 -20.30 -7.87
C GLU A 223 18.57 -21.59 -8.71
N ARG A 224 17.78 -22.57 -8.25
CA ARG A 224 17.58 -23.84 -8.96
C ARG A 224 17.02 -23.65 -10.37
N LEU A 225 16.04 -22.76 -10.53
CA LEU A 225 15.44 -22.43 -11.83
C LEU A 225 16.44 -21.70 -12.74
N THR A 226 17.15 -20.71 -12.20
CA THR A 226 18.15 -19.93 -12.95
C THR A 226 19.27 -20.82 -13.48
N ALA A 227 19.76 -21.77 -12.66
CA ALA A 227 20.76 -22.74 -13.08
C ALA A 227 20.29 -23.66 -14.23
N ALA A 228 18.97 -23.87 -14.35
CA ALA A 228 18.35 -24.64 -15.42
C ALA A 228 17.91 -23.78 -16.62
N GLY A 229 18.20 -22.48 -16.64
CA GLY A 229 17.85 -21.56 -17.73
C GLY A 229 16.42 -20.99 -17.66
N TYR A 230 15.71 -21.17 -16.54
CA TYR A 230 14.42 -20.53 -16.27
C TYR A 230 14.60 -19.25 -15.45
N HIS A 231 13.69 -18.28 -15.57
CA HIS A 231 13.85 -16.97 -14.93
C HIS A 231 13.04 -16.76 -13.64
N ASP A 232 11.88 -17.42 -13.54
CA ASP A 232 10.92 -17.29 -12.43
C ASP A 232 9.86 -18.41 -12.54
N ARG A 233 9.00 -18.56 -11.53
CA ARG A 233 7.77 -19.37 -11.59
C ARG A 233 6.66 -18.78 -10.71
N PRO A 234 5.38 -19.04 -11.03
CA PRO A 234 4.29 -18.74 -10.12
C PRO A 234 4.23 -19.73 -8.95
N PHE A 235 3.72 -19.28 -7.81
CA PHE A 235 3.31 -20.07 -6.66
C PHE A 235 2.20 -19.33 -5.89
N SER A 236 1.59 -20.02 -4.92
CA SER A 236 0.46 -19.49 -4.15
C SER A 236 0.74 -19.55 -2.66
N ILE A 237 0.26 -18.54 -1.94
CA ILE A 237 0.17 -18.53 -0.48
C ILE A 237 -1.30 -18.61 -0.07
N PHE A 238 -1.59 -19.35 0.99
CA PHE A 238 -2.94 -19.47 1.55
C PHE A 238 -2.96 -19.10 3.03
N ARG A 239 -4.17 -18.92 3.58
CA ARG A 239 -4.41 -18.59 4.99
C ARG A 239 -3.69 -17.31 5.42
N THR A 240 -4.19 -16.18 4.90
CA THR A 240 -3.63 -14.83 5.10
C THR A 240 -4.66 -13.83 5.69
N TRP A 241 -5.57 -14.33 6.54
CA TRP A 241 -6.56 -13.52 7.27
C TRP A 241 -6.63 -13.90 8.76
N ALA A 242 -5.47 -13.98 9.40
CA ALA A 242 -5.31 -14.50 10.76
C ALA A 242 -4.43 -13.57 11.64
N ASP A 243 -4.63 -12.26 11.57
CA ASP A 243 -4.10 -11.36 12.60
C ASP A 243 -4.93 -11.51 13.89
N PRO A 244 -4.32 -11.80 15.07
CA PRO A 244 -5.06 -11.89 16.33
C PRO A 244 -5.94 -10.67 16.64
N ARG A 245 -5.54 -9.47 16.19
CA ARG A 245 -6.29 -8.22 16.37
C ARG A 245 -7.62 -8.17 15.61
N MET A 246 -7.75 -8.97 14.53
CA MET A 246 -9.00 -9.11 13.78
C MET A 246 -10.04 -9.92 14.57
N VAL A 247 -9.60 -10.83 15.44
CA VAL A 247 -10.46 -11.76 16.19
C VAL A 247 -10.73 -11.23 17.59
N ASP A 248 -9.68 -10.86 18.33
CA ASP A 248 -9.75 -10.41 19.71
C ASP A 248 -9.72 -8.88 19.80
N PRO A 249 -10.85 -8.24 20.17
CA PRO A 249 -10.94 -6.78 20.26
C PRO A 249 -10.19 -6.21 21.47
N THR A 250 -9.74 -7.04 22.41
CA THR A 250 -8.96 -6.60 23.57
C THR A 250 -7.50 -6.31 23.21
N ILE A 251 -7.01 -6.88 22.11
CA ILE A 251 -5.69 -6.57 21.55
C ILE A 251 -5.82 -5.27 20.76
N GLU A 252 -5.16 -4.21 21.22
CA GLU A 252 -5.23 -2.86 20.64
C GLU A 252 -6.68 -2.35 20.51
N PRO A 253 -7.40 -2.07 21.62
CA PRO A 253 -8.82 -1.74 21.59
C PRO A 253 -9.14 -0.48 20.77
N THR A 254 -10.11 -0.57 19.85
CA THR A 254 -10.58 0.55 19.01
C THR A 254 -12.10 0.49 18.81
N GLN A 255 -12.66 1.36 17.96
CA GLN A 255 -14.09 1.34 17.59
C GLN A 255 -14.41 0.33 16.47
N ARG A 256 -13.46 -0.54 16.11
CA ARG A 256 -13.67 -1.56 15.08
C ARG A 256 -14.70 -2.58 15.54
N LYS A 257 -15.44 -3.14 14.59
CA LYS A 257 -16.28 -4.30 14.85
C LYS A 257 -15.39 -5.52 15.20
N PRO A 258 -15.58 -6.18 16.36
CA PRO A 258 -14.83 -7.39 16.69
C PRO A 258 -15.06 -8.53 15.71
N ASN A 259 -14.10 -9.45 15.62
CA ASN A 259 -14.16 -10.65 14.77
C ASN A 259 -14.51 -10.34 13.30
N LEU A 260 -13.81 -9.34 12.74
CA LEU A 260 -14.02 -8.86 11.38
C LEU A 260 -12.67 -8.51 10.75
N CYS A 261 -12.49 -8.89 9.49
CA CYS A 261 -11.45 -8.42 8.58
C CYS A 261 -12.10 -7.90 7.28
N TYR A 262 -11.31 -7.41 6.33
CA TYR A 262 -11.84 -6.89 5.06
C TYR A 262 -12.59 -7.94 4.22
N ALA A 263 -12.26 -9.22 4.39
CA ALA A 263 -12.92 -10.34 3.72
C ALA A 263 -14.07 -10.97 4.54
N GLY A 264 -14.49 -10.34 5.64
CA GLY A 264 -15.57 -10.82 6.50
C GLY A 264 -15.07 -11.48 7.79
N VAL A 265 -15.72 -12.55 8.24
CA VAL A 265 -15.31 -13.27 9.46
C VAL A 265 -13.93 -13.92 9.24
N PRO A 266 -12.91 -13.59 10.06
CA PRO A 266 -11.53 -14.05 9.86
C PRO A 266 -11.39 -15.56 9.67
N GLU A 267 -12.06 -16.40 10.46
CA GLU A 267 -11.97 -17.87 10.32
C GLU A 267 -12.39 -18.34 8.91
N ARG A 268 -13.54 -17.85 8.43
CA ARG A 268 -14.06 -18.19 7.11
C ARG A 268 -13.18 -17.60 6.00
N ALA A 269 -12.75 -16.36 6.15
CA ALA A 269 -11.89 -15.68 5.18
C ALA A 269 -10.53 -16.39 5.06
N ASN A 270 -9.93 -16.78 6.18
CA ASN A 270 -8.64 -17.45 6.24
C ASN A 270 -8.66 -18.84 5.59
N ARG A 271 -9.79 -19.56 5.68
CA ARG A 271 -10.02 -20.84 5.01
C ARG A 271 -10.50 -20.71 3.55
N SER A 272 -10.55 -19.49 3.01
CA SER A 272 -10.99 -19.23 1.64
C SER A 272 -9.81 -19.10 0.66
N VAL A 273 -10.13 -19.00 -0.62
CA VAL A 273 -9.15 -18.71 -1.69
C VAL A 273 -8.83 -17.22 -1.85
N PHE A 274 -9.52 -16.33 -1.12
CA PHE A 274 -9.42 -14.88 -1.28
C PHE A 274 -8.39 -14.23 -0.35
N GLY A 275 -7.20 -14.84 -0.23
CA GLY A 275 -6.08 -14.30 0.53
C GLY A 275 -5.25 -13.28 -0.24
N ILE A 276 -4.60 -12.36 0.45
CA ILE A 276 -3.50 -11.57 -0.13
C ILE A 276 -2.29 -12.49 -0.41
N ALA A 277 -1.49 -12.15 -1.43
CA ALA A 277 -0.39 -12.99 -1.94
C ALA A 277 -0.82 -14.39 -2.46
N SER A 278 -2.11 -14.60 -2.72
CA SER A 278 -2.64 -15.88 -3.22
C SER A 278 -2.12 -16.29 -4.59
N ALA A 279 -1.70 -15.32 -5.41
CA ALA A 279 -0.91 -15.54 -6.61
C ALA A 279 0.35 -14.67 -6.54
N CYS A 280 1.52 -15.29 -6.72
CA CYS A 280 2.81 -14.63 -6.60
C CYS A 280 3.83 -15.29 -7.51
N THR A 281 4.82 -14.54 -8.02
CA THR A 281 6.06 -15.13 -8.54
C THR A 281 7.18 -15.05 -7.49
N LEU A 282 8.27 -15.79 -7.70
CA LEU A 282 9.42 -15.76 -6.78
C LEU A 282 9.99 -14.34 -6.66
N ARG A 283 10.06 -13.60 -7.78
CA ARG A 283 10.55 -12.22 -7.80
C ARG A 283 9.61 -11.25 -7.11
N THR A 284 8.30 -11.42 -7.32
CA THR A 284 7.29 -10.63 -6.60
C THR A 284 7.36 -10.86 -5.10
N TRP A 285 7.61 -12.10 -4.65
CA TRP A 285 7.81 -12.38 -3.23
C TRP A 285 8.97 -11.56 -2.65
N LEU A 286 10.13 -11.59 -3.30
CA LEU A 286 11.28 -10.80 -2.89
C LEU A 286 11.04 -9.29 -2.99
N SER A 287 10.27 -8.84 -3.99
CA SER A 287 10.00 -7.41 -4.20
C SER A 287 8.96 -6.81 -3.25
N LEU A 288 7.96 -7.59 -2.83
CA LEU A 288 6.73 -7.09 -2.23
C LEU A 288 6.43 -7.68 -0.85
N TRP A 289 6.77 -8.94 -0.61
CA TRP A 289 6.21 -9.74 0.50
C TRP A 289 7.22 -10.21 1.53
N SER A 290 8.48 -10.37 1.13
CA SER A 290 9.54 -10.82 2.03
C SER A 290 9.85 -9.77 3.10
N LEU A 291 9.83 -10.16 4.38
CA LEU A 291 10.28 -9.31 5.48
C LEU A 291 11.77 -8.97 5.40
N GLU A 292 12.59 -9.86 4.83
CA GLU A 292 14.04 -9.71 4.77
C GLU A 292 14.47 -8.86 3.56
N ASP A 293 13.91 -9.15 2.40
CA ASP A 293 14.41 -8.63 1.12
C ASP A 293 13.60 -7.46 0.56
N SER A 294 12.31 -7.37 0.89
CA SER A 294 11.43 -6.40 0.24
C SER A 294 11.87 -4.97 0.54
N GLN A 295 11.95 -4.16 -0.51
CA GLN A 295 12.21 -2.73 -0.42
C GLN A 295 10.90 -1.92 -0.31
N THR A 296 9.73 -2.55 -0.16
CA THR A 296 8.45 -1.87 0.10
C THR A 296 8.20 -1.53 1.57
N ARG A 297 9.14 -1.88 2.46
CA ARG A 297 9.06 -1.57 3.89
C ARG A 297 9.21 -0.07 4.13
N ALA A 298 8.14 0.59 4.56
CA ALA A 298 8.08 2.03 4.77
C ALA A 298 9.10 2.52 5.80
N ARG A 299 9.50 1.68 6.76
CA ARG A 299 10.51 2.04 7.79
C ARG A 299 11.84 2.53 7.21
N ALA A 300 12.23 2.02 6.05
CA ALA A 300 13.45 2.45 5.36
C ALA A 300 13.28 3.78 4.60
N HIS A 301 12.05 4.25 4.40
CA HIS A 301 11.71 5.34 3.48
C HIS A 301 11.11 6.56 4.17
N LEU A 302 10.26 6.36 5.16
CA LEU A 302 9.61 7.44 5.92
C LEU A 302 10.62 8.46 6.52
N PRO A 303 11.82 8.06 7.00
CA PRO A 303 12.82 9.04 7.47
C PRO A 303 13.30 10.02 6.38
N ASN A 304 13.19 9.65 5.10
CA ASN A 304 13.56 10.51 3.98
C ASN A 304 12.42 11.48 3.56
N ILE A 305 11.22 11.35 4.14
CA ILE A 305 10.13 12.28 3.88
C ILE A 305 10.32 13.49 4.79
N THR A 306 11.01 14.51 4.28
CA THR A 306 11.28 15.78 4.99
C THR A 306 10.34 16.92 4.59
N VAL A 307 9.49 16.70 3.59
CA VAL A 307 8.43 17.61 3.16
C VAL A 307 7.23 17.55 4.13
N PRO A 308 6.36 18.57 4.19
CA PRO A 308 5.20 18.55 5.07
C PRO A 308 4.38 17.27 4.96
N ALA A 309 3.95 16.73 6.11
CA ALA A 309 3.25 15.47 6.17
C ALA A 309 1.93 15.52 6.96
N LEU A 310 0.93 14.77 6.49
CA LEU A 310 -0.33 14.52 7.20
C LEU A 310 -0.55 13.02 7.35
N VAL A 311 -0.84 12.57 8.56
CA VAL A 311 -1.22 11.17 8.84
C VAL A 311 -2.64 11.16 9.40
N VAL A 312 -3.54 10.43 8.74
CA VAL A 312 -4.93 10.27 9.17
C VAL A 312 -5.26 8.80 9.41
N ASN A 313 -5.64 8.49 10.64
CA ASN A 313 -6.05 7.15 11.06
C ASN A 313 -7.59 6.98 10.98
N ALA A 314 -8.04 5.77 10.65
CA ALA A 314 -9.46 5.39 10.66
C ALA A 314 -9.74 4.50 11.89
N LEU A 315 -10.46 5.02 12.88
CA LEU A 315 -10.59 4.38 14.21
C LEU A 315 -11.42 3.08 14.24
N ALA A 316 -12.22 2.81 13.22
CA ALA A 316 -13.04 1.61 13.11
C ALA A 316 -12.53 0.64 12.01
N ASP A 317 -11.30 0.85 11.55
CA ASP A 317 -10.62 -0.04 10.61
C ASP A 317 -10.34 -1.43 11.23
N THR A 318 -10.47 -2.46 10.40
CA THR A 318 -10.42 -3.88 10.77
C THR A 318 -9.18 -4.61 10.25
N GLY A 319 -8.23 -3.90 9.61
CA GLY A 319 -6.98 -4.48 9.11
C GLY A 319 -5.76 -3.57 9.20
N VAL A 320 -5.96 -2.26 9.35
CA VAL A 320 -4.94 -1.27 9.71
C VAL A 320 -5.32 -0.70 11.08
N PHE A 321 -4.36 -0.59 11.98
CA PHE A 321 -4.62 -0.25 13.38
C PHE A 321 -3.92 1.06 13.77
N PRO A 322 -4.33 1.74 14.86
CA PRO A 322 -3.72 3.00 15.29
C PRO A 322 -2.19 2.93 15.46
N SER A 323 -1.65 1.77 15.87
CA SER A 323 -0.21 1.53 15.97
C SER A 323 0.52 1.64 14.63
N ASP A 324 -0.13 1.30 13.51
CA ASP A 324 0.44 1.49 12.17
C ASP A 324 0.58 2.99 11.86
N ALA A 325 -0.46 3.77 12.14
CA ALA A 325 -0.46 5.22 11.91
C ALA A 325 0.53 5.95 12.84
N ALA A 326 0.60 5.56 14.12
CA ALA A 326 1.58 6.07 15.08
C ALA A 326 3.01 5.78 14.62
N ALA A 327 3.29 4.54 14.18
CA ALA A 327 4.62 4.19 13.67
C ALA A 327 4.96 4.98 12.39
N ILE A 328 4.00 5.22 11.50
CA ILE A 328 4.22 6.07 10.31
C ILE A 328 4.60 7.49 10.76
N LEU A 329 3.82 8.09 11.66
CA LEU A 329 4.06 9.44 12.18
C LEU A 329 5.45 9.57 12.83
N ASP A 330 5.83 8.61 13.67
CA ASP A 330 7.10 8.61 14.38
C ASP A 330 8.30 8.52 13.43
N LEU A 331 8.17 7.74 12.36
CA LEU A 331 9.23 7.51 11.38
C LEU A 331 9.37 8.62 10.33
N ILE A 332 8.34 9.43 10.10
CA ILE A 332 8.41 10.55 9.15
C ILE A 332 9.48 11.55 9.60
N GLY A 333 10.42 11.84 8.69
CA GLY A 333 11.54 12.77 8.91
C GLY A 333 11.17 14.26 8.88
N ALA A 334 9.93 14.60 8.52
CA ALA A 334 9.46 15.97 8.45
C ALA A 334 9.29 16.59 9.84
N GLU A 335 9.73 17.84 9.99
CA GLU A 335 9.43 18.65 11.17
C GLU A 335 7.97 19.11 11.16
N ASP A 336 7.46 19.51 10.00
CA ASP A 336 6.05 19.85 9.79
C ASP A 336 5.23 18.58 9.52
N LYS A 337 4.74 17.95 10.59
CA LYS A 337 3.84 16.80 10.49
C LYS A 337 2.64 16.93 11.43
N GLU A 338 1.46 16.56 10.92
CA GLU A 338 0.20 16.57 11.66
C GLU A 338 -0.41 15.17 11.70
N PHE A 339 -1.07 14.83 12.80
CA PHE A 339 -1.77 13.56 13.01
C PHE A 339 -3.23 13.81 13.38
N HIS A 340 -4.14 13.09 12.73
CA HIS A 340 -5.57 13.17 12.96
C HIS A 340 -6.20 11.78 12.96
N GLU A 341 -7.33 11.65 13.64
CA GLU A 341 -8.12 10.43 13.68
C GLU A 341 -9.56 10.73 13.27
N ILE A 342 -10.15 9.85 12.46
CA ILE A 342 -11.55 9.94 12.06
C ILE A 342 -12.24 8.64 12.47
N VAL A 343 -13.47 8.76 13.01
CA VAL A 343 -14.29 7.59 13.35
C VAL A 343 -14.88 7.00 12.07
N ALA A 344 -14.10 6.13 11.43
CA ALA A 344 -14.47 5.52 10.17
C ALA A 344 -13.86 4.13 9.95
N ASP A 345 -14.43 3.39 9.01
CA ASP A 345 -13.82 2.16 8.49
C ASP A 345 -12.66 2.48 7.52
N HIS A 346 -12.02 1.42 7.00
CA HIS A 346 -10.85 1.52 6.12
C HIS A 346 -11.06 2.42 4.87
N TYR A 347 -12.30 2.51 4.38
CA TYR A 347 -12.64 3.23 3.16
C TYR A 347 -13.46 4.50 3.42
N PHE A 348 -13.53 4.91 4.68
CA PHE A 348 -14.28 6.07 5.15
C PHE A 348 -15.77 6.03 4.76
N LEU A 349 -16.39 4.84 4.75
CA LEU A 349 -17.80 4.67 4.33
C LEU A 349 -18.80 5.02 5.44
N THR A 350 -18.34 5.33 6.66
CA THR A 350 -19.23 5.87 7.70
C THR A 350 -19.81 7.21 7.24
N PRO A 351 -21.10 7.50 7.53
CA PRO A 351 -21.75 8.71 7.02
C PRO A 351 -20.97 9.99 7.33
N GLY A 352 -20.60 10.75 6.29
CA GLY A 352 -19.87 12.02 6.40
C GLY A 352 -18.35 11.91 6.53
N ALA A 353 -17.78 10.71 6.75
CA ALA A 353 -16.34 10.58 7.02
C ALA A 353 -15.45 10.96 5.83
N ARG A 354 -15.91 10.74 4.59
CA ARG A 354 -15.18 11.19 3.39
C ARG A 354 -15.18 12.70 3.24
N ASP A 355 -16.30 13.36 3.56
CA ASP A 355 -16.37 14.83 3.56
C ASP A 355 -15.46 15.42 4.63
N GLU A 356 -15.49 14.85 5.85
CA GLU A 356 -14.58 15.23 6.94
C GLU A 356 -13.11 15.07 6.54
N LEU A 357 -12.75 13.92 5.96
CA LEU A 357 -11.39 13.68 5.45
C LEU A 357 -10.99 14.69 4.36
N ALA A 358 -11.92 15.04 3.47
CA ALA A 358 -11.68 15.99 2.39
C ALA A 358 -11.53 17.43 2.88
N ASP A 359 -12.35 17.85 3.85
CA ASP A 359 -12.24 19.16 4.49
C ASP A 359 -10.92 19.28 5.24
N LEU A 360 -10.56 18.27 6.04
CA LEU A 360 -9.29 18.20 6.74
C LEU A 360 -8.11 18.30 5.77
N THR A 361 -8.12 17.47 4.72
CA THR A 361 -7.04 17.42 3.73
C THR A 361 -6.92 18.74 2.98
N ALA A 362 -8.03 19.33 2.54
CA ALA A 362 -8.01 20.59 1.81
C ALA A 362 -7.53 21.75 2.68
N ALA A 363 -8.01 21.86 3.93
CA ALA A 363 -7.56 22.89 4.86
C ALA A 363 -6.05 22.75 5.16
N TRP A 364 -5.55 21.51 5.32
CA TRP A 364 -4.14 21.24 5.54
C TRP A 364 -3.27 21.64 4.34
N ILE A 365 -3.74 21.38 3.11
CA ILE A 365 -3.08 21.79 1.85
C ILE A 365 -3.11 23.31 1.69
N GLU A 366 -4.26 23.96 1.91
CA GLU A 366 -4.45 25.41 1.77
C GLU A 366 -3.50 26.19 2.69
N LYS A 367 -3.34 25.74 3.93
CA LYS A 367 -2.42 26.34 4.91
C LYS A 367 -0.97 26.41 4.42
N ARG A 368 -0.54 25.47 3.55
CA ARG A 368 0.86 25.32 3.12
C ARG A 368 1.14 25.85 1.73
N PHE A 369 0.20 25.69 0.81
CA PHE A 369 0.39 25.99 -0.61
C PHE A 369 -0.60 27.03 -1.14
N GLY A 370 -1.59 27.42 -0.33
CA GLY A 370 -2.77 28.15 -0.81
C GLY A 370 -3.64 27.30 -1.74
N VAL A 371 -4.82 27.83 -2.08
CA VAL A 371 -5.65 27.28 -3.15
C VAL A 371 -5.98 28.40 -4.13
N SER A 372 -5.73 28.16 -5.42
CA SER A 372 -6.19 29.07 -6.46
C SER A 372 -7.70 28.92 -6.60
N LYS A 373 -8.45 29.95 -6.19
CA LYS A 373 -9.92 30.00 -6.38
C LYS A 373 -10.28 30.22 -7.84
#